data_AF-A0A941NBX7-F1
#
_entry.id   AF-A0A941NBX7-F1
#
_cell.length_a   1.000
_cell.length_b   1.000
_cell.length_c   1.000
_cell.angle_alpha   90.00
_cell.angle_beta   90.00
_cell.angle_gamma   90.00
#
_symmetry.space_group_name_H-M   'P 1'
#
loop_
_entity.id
_entity.type
_entity.pdbx_description
1 polymer ?
#
loop_
_entity_poly.entity_id
_entity_poly.type
_entity_poly.pdbx_seq_one_letter_code
_entity_poly.pdbx_strand_id
1 'polypeptide(L)'
;MAVIAIKRVYDPPATGDGYRVLVDRLWPRGLTKEAAALDLWAKDLAPSPDLRKEFNHQPERFAEFRHHYLGELSKNPAVAAFRAELKRRKVTLLYGAHDRVNNHAVVLAEFLRKGAESTPAKKPARRSPKPAARKKPAAPARKKTVRKKPR
;
A
#
# COMPACT_ATOMS: atom_id res chain seq x y z
N MET A 1 12.22 -11.90 -13.68
CA MET A 1 11.75 -10.73 -12.90
C MET A 1 10.64 -11.21 -11.96
N ALA A 2 10.76 -10.96 -10.65
CA ALA A 2 9.70 -11.31 -9.70
C ALA A 2 8.56 -10.29 -9.79
N VAL A 3 7.33 -10.75 -10.02
CA VAL A 3 6.15 -9.87 -10.11
C VAL A 3 5.55 -9.70 -8.72
N ILE A 4 5.80 -8.55 -8.11
CA ILE A 4 5.31 -8.18 -6.78
C ILE A 4 4.24 -7.10 -6.94
N ALA A 5 3.02 -7.42 -6.52
CA ALA A 5 1.92 -6.47 -6.42
C ALA A 5 1.62 -6.14 -4.94
N ILE A 6 1.02 -4.99 -4.70
CA ILE A 6 0.60 -4.55 -3.36
C ILE A 6 -0.88 -4.19 -3.45
N LYS A 7 -1.69 -4.72 -2.54
CA LYS A 7 -3.14 -4.49 -2.52
C LYS A 7 -3.64 -4.43 -1.09
N ARG A 8 -4.69 -3.65 -0.82
CA ARG A 8 -5.31 -3.69 0.50
C ARG A 8 -6.09 -4.98 0.65
N VAL A 9 -6.10 -5.54 1.85
CA VAL A 9 -6.87 -6.76 2.14
C VAL A 9 -8.39 -6.53 2.00
N TYR A 10 -8.85 -5.29 2.17
CA TYR A 10 -10.25 -4.88 1.96
C TYR A 10 -10.62 -4.64 0.48
N ASP A 11 -9.63 -4.53 -0.41
CA ASP A 11 -9.91 -4.38 -1.85
C ASP A 11 -10.28 -5.76 -2.44
N PRO A 12 -11.30 -5.85 -3.31
CA PRO A 12 -11.83 -7.13 -3.77
C PRO A 12 -10.77 -7.97 -4.49
N PRO A 13 -10.72 -9.29 -4.26
CA PRO A 13 -9.77 -10.16 -4.93
C PRO A 13 -9.97 -10.14 -6.44
N ALA A 14 -8.88 -10.08 -7.18
CA ALA A 14 -8.87 -10.16 -8.63
C ALA A 14 -8.14 -11.43 -9.07
N THR A 15 -8.61 -12.06 -10.15
CA THR A 15 -8.04 -13.29 -10.71
C THR A 15 -6.57 -13.14 -11.10
N GLY A 16 -6.13 -11.91 -11.39
CA GLY A 16 -4.74 -11.59 -11.69
C GLY A 16 -3.84 -11.40 -10.47
N ASP A 17 -4.34 -11.45 -9.23
CA ASP A 17 -3.52 -11.22 -8.02
C ASP A 17 -2.51 -12.37 -7.77
N GLY A 18 -2.77 -13.57 -8.29
CA GLY A 18 -1.92 -14.72 -8.04
C GLY A 18 -1.92 -15.09 -6.56
N TYR A 19 -0.74 -15.31 -5.98
CA TYR A 19 -0.60 -15.76 -4.59
C TYR A 19 -0.72 -14.59 -3.61
N ARG A 20 -1.74 -14.63 -2.75
CA ARG A 20 -2.14 -13.52 -1.88
C ARG A 20 -1.61 -13.74 -0.46
N VAL A 21 -0.71 -12.85 -0.04
CA VAL A 21 0.03 -12.99 1.22
C VAL A 21 -0.25 -11.80 2.12
N LEU A 22 -0.84 -12.02 3.30
CA LEU A 22 -0.96 -10.98 4.32
C LEU A 22 0.38 -10.80 5.02
N VAL A 23 0.88 -9.57 4.97
CA VAL A 23 2.15 -9.16 5.62
C VAL A 23 1.91 -8.28 6.84
N ASP A 24 0.67 -8.22 7.32
CA ASP A 24 0.32 -7.53 8.55
C ASP A 24 0.41 -8.50 9.74
N ARG A 25 0.83 -7.99 10.90
CA ARG A 25 0.89 -8.78 12.13
C ARG A 25 -0.50 -8.95 12.74
N LEU A 26 -1.41 -8.03 12.46
CA LEU A 26 -2.78 -8.05 12.92
C LEU A 26 -3.71 -8.47 11.79
N TRP A 27 -4.66 -9.34 12.14
CA TRP A 27 -5.73 -9.69 11.22
C TRP A 27 -6.65 -8.47 10.99
N PRO A 28 -7.00 -8.14 9.73
CA PRO A 28 -7.96 -7.08 9.44
C PRO A 28 -9.31 -7.37 10.09
N ARG A 29 -9.85 -6.41 10.83
CA ARG A 29 -11.13 -6.58 11.51
C ARG A 29 -12.27 -6.65 10.50
N GLY A 30 -13.23 -7.54 10.73
CA GLY A 30 -14.41 -7.68 9.89
C GLY A 30 -14.19 -8.42 8.57
N LEU A 31 -13.03 -9.05 8.36
CA LEU A 31 -12.80 -9.95 7.22
C LEU A 31 -12.65 -11.40 7.67
N THR A 32 -13.26 -12.31 6.92
CA THR A 32 -12.98 -13.76 7.02
C THR A 32 -11.81 -14.13 6.12
N LYS A 33 -11.17 -15.29 6.37
CA LYS A 33 -10.07 -15.79 5.52
C LYS A 33 -10.53 -15.99 4.08
N GLU A 34 -11.76 -16.47 3.90
CA GLU A 34 -12.40 -16.69 2.60
C GLU A 34 -12.63 -15.37 1.86
N ALA A 35 -13.20 -14.37 2.54
CA ALA A 35 -13.42 -13.04 1.96
C ALA A 35 -12.11 -12.33 1.59
N ALA A 36 -11.05 -12.54 2.37
CA ALA A 36 -9.72 -12.02 2.07
C ALA A 36 -9.05 -12.71 0.88
N ALA A 37 -9.54 -13.89 0.47
CA ALA A 37 -8.89 -14.80 -0.47
C ALA A 37 -7.39 -14.92 -0.15
N LEU A 38 -7.08 -15.27 1.09
CA LEU A 38 -5.72 -15.31 1.60
C LEU A 38 -5.12 -16.71 1.43
N ASP A 39 -3.98 -16.80 0.74
CA ASP A 39 -3.23 -18.05 0.63
C ASP A 39 -2.25 -18.24 1.80
N LEU A 40 -1.61 -17.16 2.25
CA LEU A 40 -0.58 -17.22 3.30
C LEU A 40 -0.60 -16.01 4.22
N TRP A 41 -0.39 -16.24 5.52
CA TRP A 41 -0.19 -15.17 6.50
C TRP A 41 1.27 -15.12 6.94
N ALA A 42 2.04 -14.23 6.34
CA ALA A 42 3.46 -14.03 6.60
C ALA A 42 3.70 -12.99 7.70
N LYS A 43 3.22 -13.30 8.92
CA LYS A 43 3.38 -12.43 10.10
C LYS A 43 4.84 -12.15 10.46
N ASP A 44 5.75 -13.05 10.09
CA ASP A 44 7.19 -12.91 10.32
C ASP A 44 7.84 -11.85 9.44
N LEU A 45 7.21 -11.49 8.31
CA LEU A 45 7.66 -10.37 7.48
C LEU A 45 7.11 -9.03 7.98
N ALA A 46 6.14 -9.03 8.89
CA ALA A 46 5.57 -7.81 9.44
C ALA A 46 6.57 -7.11 10.37
N PRO A 47 6.52 -5.77 10.48
CA PRO A 47 7.38 -5.03 11.40
C PRO A 47 7.14 -5.47 12.86
N SER A 48 8.20 -5.41 13.67
CA SER A 48 8.11 -5.68 15.12
C SER A 48 7.07 -4.80 15.82
N PRO A 49 6.45 -5.30 16.91
CA PRO A 49 5.43 -4.56 17.64
C PRO A 49 5.93 -3.20 18.14
N ASP A 50 7.18 -3.10 18.56
CA ASP A 50 7.80 -1.84 19.01
C ASP A 50 7.93 -0.83 17.87
N LEU A 51 8.43 -1.27 16.72
CA LEU A 51 8.47 -0.49 15.47
C LEU A 51 7.09 0.04 15.06
N ARG A 52 6.04 -0.78 15.24
CA ARG A 52 4.65 -0.37 14.96
C ARG A 52 4.16 0.71 15.94
N LYS A 53 4.54 0.62 17.22
CA LYS A 53 4.23 1.65 18.23
C LYS A 53 4.96 2.95 17.94
N GLU A 54 6.23 2.88 17.56
CA GLU A 54 7.05 4.04 17.23
C GLU A 54 6.52 4.79 16.01
N PHE A 55 6.16 4.06 14.96
CA PHE A 55 5.59 4.63 13.74
C PHE A 55 4.28 5.37 14.03
N ASN A 56 3.39 4.79 14.83
CA ASN A 56 2.09 5.35 15.21
C ASN A 56 1.30 5.97 14.03
N HIS A 57 1.47 5.45 12.81
CA HIS A 57 0.91 6.00 11.57
C HIS A 57 1.27 7.47 11.27
N GLN A 58 2.36 7.98 11.85
CA GLN A 58 2.85 9.34 11.61
C GLN A 58 3.77 9.36 10.39
N PRO A 59 3.42 10.08 9.31
CA PRO A 59 4.25 10.14 8.11
C PRO A 59 5.64 10.75 8.37
N GLU A 60 5.76 11.62 9.38
CA GLU A 60 7.03 12.23 9.79
C GLU A 60 8.03 11.19 10.33
N ARG A 61 7.52 10.12 10.95
CA ARG A 61 8.33 9.03 11.49
C ARG A 61 8.57 7.90 10.49
N PHE A 62 7.99 8.00 9.29
CA PHE A 62 8.09 6.95 8.28
C PHE A 62 9.53 6.72 7.80
N ALA A 63 10.35 7.77 7.72
CA ALA A 63 11.75 7.66 7.29
C ALA A 63 12.59 6.82 8.27
N GLU A 64 12.48 7.12 9.57
CA GLU A 64 13.10 6.35 10.66
C GLU A 64 12.56 4.92 10.67
N PHE A 65 11.22 4.76 10.70
CA PHE A 65 10.56 3.46 10.66
C PHE A 65 11.06 2.59 9.50
N ARG A 66 11.18 3.17 8.29
CA ARG A 66 11.71 2.48 7.12
C ARG A 66 13.13 1.99 7.37
N HIS A 67 14.00 2.82 7.94
CA HIS A 67 15.39 2.44 8.22
C HIS A 67 15.45 1.24 9.16
N HIS A 68 14.76 1.32 10.30
CA HIS A 68 14.73 0.27 11.30
C HIS A 68 14.11 -1.03 10.76
N TYR A 69 13.00 -0.93 10.01
CA TYR A 69 12.33 -2.09 9.42
C TYR A 69 13.19 -2.78 8.33
N LEU A 70 13.92 -2.02 7.51
CA LEU A 70 14.87 -2.59 6.55
C LEU A 70 16.01 -3.34 7.26
N GLY A 71 16.45 -2.84 8.42
CA GLY A 71 17.42 -3.52 9.28
C GLY A 71 16.90 -4.86 9.81
N GLU A 72 15.64 -4.91 10.24
CA GLU A 72 14.98 -6.17 10.65
C GLU A 72 14.89 -7.16 9.48
N LEU A 73 14.39 -6.69 8.33
CA LEU A 73 14.22 -7.54 7.14
C LEU A 73 15.54 -8.13 6.64
N SER A 74 16.64 -7.37 6.73
CA SER A 74 17.96 -7.83 6.31
C SER A 74 18.51 -8.96 7.19
N LYS A 75 18.10 -9.02 8.46
CA LYS A 75 18.51 -10.05 9.42
C LYS A 75 17.52 -11.22 9.50
N ASN A 76 16.36 -11.10 8.87
CA ASN A 76 15.26 -12.05 9.02
C ASN A 76 15.38 -13.21 8.00
N PRO A 77 15.57 -14.46 8.44
CA PRO A 77 15.67 -15.62 7.55
C PRO A 77 14.38 -15.91 6.77
N ALA A 78 13.22 -15.49 7.28
CA ALA A 78 11.94 -15.65 6.58
C ALA A 78 11.93 -14.91 5.22
N VAL A 79 12.72 -13.84 5.07
CA VAL A 79 12.83 -13.12 3.80
C VAL A 79 13.48 -13.98 2.72
N ALA A 80 14.47 -14.80 3.06
CA ALA A 80 15.11 -15.70 2.11
C ALA A 80 14.12 -16.75 1.59
N ALA A 81 13.34 -17.36 2.48
CA ALA A 81 12.28 -18.29 2.13
C ALA A 81 11.21 -17.62 1.24
N PHE A 82 10.80 -16.40 1.60
CA PHE A 82 9.81 -15.65 0.82
C PHE A 82 10.31 -15.30 -0.59
N ARG A 83 11.59 -14.93 -0.73
CA ARG A 83 12.21 -14.70 -2.04
C ARG A 83 12.20 -15.93 -2.94
N ALA A 84 12.30 -17.13 -2.39
CA ALA A 84 12.15 -18.35 -3.18
C ALA A 84 10.72 -18.46 -3.75
N GLU A 85 9.71 -18.10 -2.98
CA GLU A 85 8.31 -18.11 -3.43
C GLU A 85 8.05 -17.08 -4.53
N LEU A 86 8.62 -15.87 -4.39
CA LEU A 86 8.54 -14.80 -5.40
C LEU A 86 9.12 -15.18 -6.77
N LYS A 87 10.05 -16.15 -6.81
CA LYS A 87 10.62 -16.65 -8.07
C LYS A 87 9.71 -17.66 -8.76
N ARG A 88 8.85 -18.35 -8.02
CA ARG A 88 7.99 -19.43 -8.53
C ARG A 88 6.67 -18.92 -9.09
N ARG A 89 6.13 -17.84 -8.50
CA ARG A 89 4.80 -17.33 -8.83
C ARG A 89 4.69 -15.83 -8.61
N LYS A 90 3.66 -15.21 -9.20
CA LYS A 90 3.27 -13.85 -8.89
C LYS A 90 2.72 -13.78 -7.47
N VAL A 91 3.18 -12.79 -6.70
CA VAL A 91 2.76 -12.60 -5.31
C VAL A 91 2.17 -11.21 -5.11
N THR A 92 1.02 -11.17 -4.44
CA THR A 92 0.34 -9.95 -4.02
C THR A 92 0.43 -9.81 -2.51
N LEU A 93 1.11 -8.76 -2.06
CA LEU A 93 1.24 -8.41 -0.66
C LEU A 93 -0.02 -7.67 -0.21
N LEU A 94 -0.74 -8.28 0.73
CA LEU A 94 -1.94 -7.74 1.35
C LEU A 94 -1.59 -7.01 2.64
N TYR A 95 -2.16 -5.82 2.81
CA TYR A 95 -1.99 -5.00 4.01
C TYR A 95 -3.33 -4.43 4.51
N GLY A 96 -3.43 -4.21 5.83
CA GLY A 96 -4.61 -3.67 6.48
C GLY A 96 -4.61 -2.16 6.72
N ALA A 97 -3.47 -1.49 6.53
CA ALA A 97 -3.34 -0.06 6.79
C ALA A 97 -4.29 0.78 5.91
N HIS A 98 -4.78 1.88 6.46
CA HIS A 98 -5.61 2.84 5.73
C HIS A 98 -4.76 3.68 4.75
N ASP A 99 -3.54 4.02 5.15
CA ASP A 99 -2.59 4.77 4.32
C ASP A 99 -1.99 3.87 3.24
N ARG A 100 -2.16 4.28 1.98
CA ARG A 100 -1.69 3.55 0.78
C ARG A 100 -0.24 3.89 0.42
N VAL A 101 0.31 4.97 0.95
CA VAL A 101 1.62 5.53 0.60
C VAL A 101 2.65 5.22 1.67
N ASN A 102 2.33 5.51 2.93
CA ASN A 102 3.20 5.30 4.09
C ASN A 102 2.80 4.02 4.81
N ASN A 103 3.09 2.88 4.20
CA ASN A 103 2.86 1.57 4.80
C ASN A 103 4.08 0.66 4.70
N HIS A 104 4.14 -0.30 5.61
CA HIS A 104 5.20 -1.30 5.69
C HIS A 104 5.24 -2.20 4.43
N ALA A 105 4.09 -2.48 3.80
CA ALA A 105 4.05 -3.32 2.61
C ALA A 105 4.77 -2.69 1.41
N VAL A 106 4.76 -1.36 1.27
CA VAL A 106 5.56 -0.63 0.28
C VAL A 106 7.05 -0.81 0.56
N VAL A 107 7.48 -0.67 1.82
CA VAL A 107 8.88 -0.85 2.21
C VAL A 107 9.35 -2.29 1.94
N LEU A 108 8.52 -3.28 2.29
CA LEU A 108 8.79 -4.70 2.04
C LEU A 108 8.89 -4.99 0.54
N ALA A 109 7.95 -4.49 -0.26
CA ALA A 109 7.99 -4.66 -1.71
C ALA A 109 9.25 -4.05 -2.33
N GLU A 110 9.63 -2.83 -1.91
CA GLU A 110 10.90 -2.22 -2.35
C GLU A 110 12.11 -3.05 -1.96
N PHE A 111 12.15 -3.57 -0.73
CA PHE A 111 13.25 -4.41 -0.25
C PHE A 111 13.38 -5.71 -1.07
N LEU A 112 12.26 -6.37 -1.34
CA LEU A 112 12.21 -7.61 -2.11
C LEU A 112 12.59 -7.38 -3.58
N ARG A 113 12.22 -6.25 -4.17
CA ARG A 113 12.65 -5.86 -5.52
C ARG A 113 14.15 -5.56 -5.58
N LYS A 114 14.66 -4.76 -4.64
CA LYS A 114 16.08 -4.37 -4.58
C LYS A 114 17.01 -5.57 -4.39
N GLY A 115 16.57 -6.57 -3.63
CA GLY A 115 17.30 -7.82 -3.46
C GLY A 115 17.39 -8.71 -4.70
N ALA A 116 16.59 -8.45 -5.73
CA ALA A 116 16.64 -9.14 -7.02
C ALA A 116 17.55 -8.44 -8.04
N GLU A 117 18.01 -7.22 -7.74
CA GLU A 117 18.73 -6.35 -8.66
C GLU A 117 19.88 -5.66 -7.91
N SER A 118 21.04 -6.33 -7.81
CA SER A 118 22.28 -5.65 -7.43
C SER A 118 22.74 -4.75 -8.59
N THR A 119 22.13 -3.57 -8.76
CA THR A 119 22.65 -2.41 -9.50
C THR A 119 21.91 -1.15 -9.02
N PRO A 120 22.59 -0.01 -8.73
CA PRO A 120 21.96 1.14 -8.10
C PRO A 120 21.29 2.04 -9.14
N ALA A 121 19.96 2.14 -9.15
CA ALA A 121 19.30 3.27 -9.82
C ALA A 121 17.88 3.56 -9.30
N LYS A 122 17.71 4.84 -8.93
CA LYS A 122 16.46 5.64 -8.86
C LYS A 122 15.53 5.49 -7.63
N LYS A 123 15.72 6.44 -6.72
CA LYS A 123 14.66 7.19 -6.00
C LYS A 123 13.30 7.12 -6.71
N PRO A 124 12.20 6.74 -6.05
CA PRO A 124 10.90 7.19 -6.51
C PRO A 124 10.79 8.68 -6.20
N ALA A 125 10.70 9.46 -7.27
CA ALA A 125 10.43 10.88 -7.22
C ALA A 125 9.08 11.13 -6.51
N ARG A 126 9.16 11.98 -5.48
CA ARG A 126 8.13 12.89 -4.95
C ARG A 126 6.94 13.13 -5.90
N ARG A 127 5.71 12.92 -5.42
CA ARG A 127 4.55 13.82 -5.57
C ARG A 127 3.30 13.24 -4.88
N SER A 128 3.04 13.68 -3.65
CA SER A 128 1.65 13.89 -3.20
C SER A 128 1.36 15.38 -3.36
N PRO A 129 0.67 15.84 -4.42
CA PRO A 129 -0.02 17.11 -4.34
C PRO A 129 -1.32 16.87 -3.57
N LYS A 130 -1.37 17.42 -2.36
CA LYS A 130 -2.58 17.74 -1.59
C LYS A 130 -3.63 18.36 -2.54
N PRO A 131 -4.89 17.92 -2.61
CA PRO A 131 -5.92 18.78 -3.14
C PRO A 131 -6.25 19.82 -2.07
N ALA A 132 -5.90 21.05 -2.39
CA ALA A 132 -6.27 22.25 -1.68
C ALA A 132 -7.79 22.43 -1.61
N ALA A 133 -8.21 23.19 -0.60
CA ALA A 133 -9.54 23.71 -0.35
C ALA A 133 -10.36 24.01 -1.61
N ARG A 134 -11.56 23.43 -1.71
CA ARG A 134 -12.60 23.90 -2.63
C ARG A 134 -13.51 24.86 -1.87
N LYS A 135 -13.15 26.13 -1.82
CA LYS A 135 -14.12 27.22 -1.59
C LYS A 135 -15.15 27.13 -2.72
N LYS A 136 -16.44 27.01 -2.37
CA LYS A 136 -17.55 27.17 -3.33
C LYS A 136 -17.58 28.64 -3.79
N PRO A 137 -17.56 28.96 -5.09
CA PRO A 137 -18.07 30.23 -5.58
C PRO A 137 -19.53 30.07 -6.02
N ALA A 138 -20.32 31.09 -5.70
CA ALA A 138 -21.72 31.25 -6.06
C ALA A 138 -21.92 31.28 -7.58
N ALA A 139 -23.03 30.70 -8.05
CA ALA A 139 -23.48 30.79 -9.44
C ALA A 139 -24.24 32.12 -9.65
N PRO A 140 -24.00 32.87 -10.75
CA PRO A 140 -24.74 34.07 -11.06
C PRO A 140 -26.01 33.78 -11.87
N ALA A 141 -27.04 34.58 -11.60
CA ALA A 141 -28.31 34.62 -12.29
C ALA A 141 -28.17 34.85 -13.81
N ARG A 142 -28.99 34.16 -14.61
CA ARG A 142 -29.30 34.55 -15.99
C ARG A 142 -30.80 34.66 -16.19
N LYS A 143 -31.20 35.90 -16.52
CA LYS A 143 -32.52 36.36 -16.93
C LYS A 143 -33.08 35.48 -18.06
N LYS A 144 -34.32 35.00 -17.90
CA LYS A 144 -35.15 34.54 -19.01
C LYS A 144 -35.95 35.74 -19.54
N THR A 145 -35.49 36.32 -20.63
CA THR A 145 -36.28 37.23 -21.46
C THR A 145 -37.14 36.36 -22.37
N VAL A 146 -38.41 36.14 -22.01
CA VAL A 146 -39.41 35.59 -22.93
C VAL A 146 -40.23 36.74 -23.50
N ARG A 147 -39.95 36.96 -24.78
CA ARG A 147 -40.62 37.81 -25.75
C ARG A 147 -42.00 37.22 -26.05
N LYS A 148 -43.08 37.92 -25.68
CA LYS A 148 -44.41 37.73 -26.28
C LYS A 148 -44.65 38.91 -27.24
N LYS A 149 -44.87 38.58 -28.51
CA LYS A 149 -45.21 39.46 -29.64
C LYS A 149 -46.71 39.83 -29.58
N PRO A 150 -47.17 40.87 -30.30
CA PRO A 150 -48.50 41.45 -30.18
C PRO A 150 -49.48 40.89 -31.22
N ARG A 151 -50.77 40.92 -30.87
CA ARG A 151 -51.89 41.43 -31.66
C ARG A 151 -53.10 41.61 -30.75
#